data_AF-B9F9E2-F1
#
_entry.id   AF-B9F9E2-F1
#
_cell.length_a   1.000
_cell.length_b   1.000
_cell.length_c   1.000
_cell.angle_alpha   90.00
_cell.angle_beta   90.00
_cell.angle_gamma   90.00
#
_symmetry.space_group_name_H-M   'P 1'
#
loop_
_entity.id
_entity.type
_entity.pdbx_description
1 polymer ?
#
loop_
_entity_poly.entity_id
_entity_poly.type
_entity_poly.pdbx_seq_one_letter_code
_entity_poly.pdbx_strand_id
1 'polypeptide(L)'
;MMPPPLSNFDARNGVPTPGQAEQETMELVRMLTACADSVSAGNHEAAIYYLARLCEMASLAGPMPIHRVAAYFIEVLTLRVVRMWPHMFNISPPRELTNDAFSGDDDAMALRILNTITPILLLGKHS
;
A
#
# COMPACT_ATOMS: atom_id res chain seq x y z
N MET A 1 -2.39 -45.08 -18.18
CA MET A 1 -1.45 -44.47 -17.22
C MET A 1 -1.33 -43.00 -17.57
N MET A 2 -1.82 -42.12 -16.71
CA MET A 2 -1.79 -40.66 -16.88
C MET A 2 -0.43 -40.17 -16.33
N PRO A 3 0.28 -39.22 -16.98
CA PRO A 3 1.53 -38.72 -16.44
C PRO A 3 1.26 -37.96 -15.13
N PRO A 4 2.18 -38.03 -14.15
CA PRO A 4 2.03 -37.34 -12.88
C PRO A 4 2.04 -35.80 -13.11
N PRO A 5 1.31 -35.03 -12.30
CA PRO A 5 1.35 -33.58 -12.40
C PRO A 5 2.75 -33.08 -12.02
N LEU A 6 3.29 -32.18 -12.86
CA LEU A 6 4.55 -31.49 -12.60
C LEU A 6 4.40 -30.64 -11.34
N SER A 7 4.80 -31.19 -10.20
CA SER A 7 4.86 -30.48 -8.93
C SER A 7 5.97 -29.45 -8.97
N ASN A 8 5.58 -28.18 -8.86
CA ASN A 8 6.31 -27.06 -8.24
C ASN A 8 7.84 -27.13 -8.35
N PHE A 9 8.38 -26.66 -9.47
CA PHE A 9 9.81 -26.38 -9.61
C PHE A 9 10.17 -24.88 -9.65
N ASP A 10 9.26 -23.99 -9.25
CA ASP A 10 9.49 -22.54 -9.22
C ASP A 10 9.56 -21.94 -7.80
N ALA A 11 10.02 -22.71 -6.80
CA ALA A 11 10.24 -22.20 -5.44
C ALA A 11 11.62 -21.52 -5.24
N ARG A 12 12.31 -21.15 -6.33
CA ARG A 12 13.65 -20.53 -6.26
C ARG A 12 13.67 -19.01 -6.39
N ASN A 13 12.59 -18.39 -6.82
CA ASN A 13 12.46 -16.94 -6.86
C ASN A 13 11.18 -16.60 -6.10
N GLY A 14 11.22 -15.67 -5.15
CA GLY A 14 10.07 -15.25 -4.31
C GLY A 14 8.92 -14.56 -5.08
N VAL A 15 8.64 -15.01 -6.30
CA VAL A 15 7.58 -14.56 -7.18
C VAL A 15 6.46 -15.60 -7.10
N PRO A 16 5.27 -15.23 -6.62
CA PRO A 16 4.13 -16.15 -6.53
C PRO A 16 3.69 -16.62 -7.93
N THR A 17 3.16 -17.85 -8.00
CA THR A 17 2.55 -18.36 -9.25
C THR A 17 1.35 -17.49 -9.65
N PRO A 18 0.97 -17.40 -10.94
CA PRO A 18 -0.09 -16.48 -11.39
C PRO A 18 -1.40 -16.61 -10.60
N GLY A 19 -1.87 -17.82 -10.31
CA GLY A 19 -3.09 -18.04 -9.53
C GLY A 19 -2.96 -17.66 -8.04
N GLN A 20 -1.77 -17.81 -7.45
CA GLN A 20 -1.50 -17.36 -6.08
C GLN A 20 -1.42 -15.82 -6.02
N ALA A 21 -0.78 -15.21 -7.00
CA ALA A 21 -0.64 -13.76 -7.12
C ALA A 21 -2.01 -13.06 -7.24
N GLU A 22 -2.91 -13.61 -8.06
CA GLU A 22 -4.28 -13.09 -8.20
C GLU A 22 -5.09 -13.22 -6.90
N GLN A 23 -4.99 -14.38 -6.24
CA GLN A 23 -5.70 -14.62 -4.99
C GLN A 23 -5.22 -13.69 -3.87
N GLU A 24 -3.90 -13.54 -3.71
CA GLU A 24 -3.30 -12.63 -2.74
C GLU A 24 -3.63 -11.16 -3.04
N THR A 25 -3.66 -10.79 -4.33
CA THR A 25 -4.10 -9.46 -4.76
C THR A 25 -5.56 -9.20 -4.37
N MET A 26 -6.46 -10.14 -4.68
CA MET A 26 -7.88 -10.03 -4.34
C MET A 26 -8.09 -9.96 -2.83
N GLU A 27 -7.33 -10.74 -2.05
CA GLU A 27 -7.38 -10.74 -0.59
C GLU A 27 -6.94 -9.38 -0.01
N LEU A 28 -5.81 -8.83 -0.47
CA LEU A 28 -5.35 -7.50 -0.07
C LEU A 28 -6.37 -6.41 -0.40
N VAL A 29 -6.95 -6.43 -1.60
CA VAL A 29 -7.99 -5.46 -2.00
C VAL A 29 -9.24 -5.57 -1.12
N ARG A 30 -9.67 -6.79 -0.80
CA ARG A 30 -10.82 -7.01 0.10
C ARG A 30 -10.54 -6.46 1.50
N MET A 31 -9.35 -6.70 2.05
CA MET A 31 -8.98 -6.17 3.37
C MET A 31 -8.86 -4.65 3.38
N LEU A 32 -8.26 -4.04 2.35
CA LEU A 32 -8.20 -2.58 2.21
C LEU A 32 -9.60 -1.97 2.18
N THR A 33 -10.52 -2.58 1.42
CA THR A 33 -11.90 -2.12 1.32
C THR A 33 -12.63 -2.25 2.66
N ALA A 34 -12.55 -3.41 3.32
CA ALA A 34 -13.18 -3.63 4.62
C ALA A 34 -12.62 -2.70 5.71
N CYS A 35 -11.33 -2.38 5.66
CA CYS A 35 -10.72 -1.39 6.52
C CYS A 35 -11.30 0.00 6.28
N ALA A 36 -11.38 0.44 5.02
CA ALA A 36 -11.92 1.75 4.66
C ALA A 36 -13.40 1.90 5.06
N ASP A 37 -14.19 0.84 4.88
CA ASP A 37 -15.59 0.80 5.31
C ASP A 37 -15.71 0.88 6.83
N SER A 38 -14.88 0.15 7.57
CA SER A 38 -14.86 0.17 9.04
C SER A 38 -14.48 1.55 9.58
N VAL A 39 -13.47 2.19 8.97
CA VAL A 39 -13.05 3.56 9.27
C VAL A 39 -14.20 4.54 9.01
N SER A 40 -14.91 4.38 7.90
CA SER A 40 -16.04 5.24 7.52
C SER A 40 -17.26 5.04 8.43
N ALA A 41 -17.51 3.81 8.87
CA ALA A 41 -18.59 3.45 9.79
C ALA A 41 -18.30 3.84 11.26
N GLY A 42 -17.09 4.33 11.56
CA GLY A 42 -16.69 4.62 12.94
C GLY A 42 -16.55 3.36 13.81
N ASN A 43 -16.33 2.20 13.21
CA ASN A 43 -16.07 0.97 13.96
C ASN A 43 -14.57 0.87 14.27
N HIS A 44 -14.18 1.38 15.43
CA HIS A 44 -12.76 1.55 15.79
C HIS A 44 -12.04 0.21 15.98
N GLU A 45 -12.70 -0.77 16.59
CA GLU A 45 -12.11 -2.10 16.81
C GLU A 45 -11.84 -2.82 15.50
N ALA A 46 -12.83 -2.83 14.58
CA ALA A 46 -12.66 -3.44 13.26
C ALA A 46 -11.59 -2.72 12.44
N ALA A 47 -11.55 -1.38 12.47
CA ALA A 47 -10.54 -0.61 11.77
C ALA A 47 -9.11 -0.92 12.28
N ILE A 48 -8.91 -0.96 13.60
CA ILE A 48 -7.60 -1.31 14.20
C ILE A 48 -7.21 -2.75 13.84
N TYR A 49 -8.16 -3.68 13.87
CA TYR A 49 -7.94 -5.07 13.47
C TYR A 49 -7.47 -5.17 12.01
N TYR A 50 -8.19 -4.55 11.08
CA TYR A 50 -7.83 -4.60 9.67
C TYR A 50 -6.51 -3.90 9.38
N LEU A 51 -6.22 -2.76 10.04
CA LEU A 51 -4.92 -2.09 9.91
C LEU A 51 -3.77 -2.98 10.38
N ALA A 52 -3.89 -3.61 11.55
CA ALA A 52 -2.87 -4.51 12.05
C ALA A 52 -2.63 -5.68 11.09
N ARG A 53 -3.71 -6.28 10.56
CA ARG A 53 -3.61 -7.38 9.60
C ARG A 53 -3.00 -6.94 8.26
N LEU A 54 -3.35 -5.76 7.78
CA LEU A 54 -2.79 -5.20 6.56
C LEU A 54 -1.29 -4.92 6.71
N CYS A 55 -0.82 -4.48 7.89
CA CYS A 55 0.61 -4.28 8.15
C CYS A 55 1.43 -5.58 8.07
N GLU A 56 0.83 -6.74 8.35
CA GLU A 56 1.51 -8.03 8.23
C GLU A 56 1.71 -8.46 6.76
N MET A 57 0.83 -8.01 5.87
CA MET A 57 0.81 -8.42 4.46
C MET A 57 1.44 -7.37 3.53
N ALA A 58 1.30 -6.08 3.86
CA ALA A 58 1.83 -5.01 3.03
C ALA A 58 3.35 -4.91 3.12
N SER A 59 3.98 -4.54 2.00
CA SER A 59 5.44 -4.39 1.95
C SER A 59 5.85 -3.43 0.84
N LEU A 60 6.65 -2.42 1.19
CA LEU A 60 7.26 -1.48 0.23
C LEU A 60 8.31 -2.17 -0.67
N ALA A 61 8.93 -3.24 -0.18
CA ALA A 61 9.85 -4.09 -0.94
C ALA A 61 9.17 -5.37 -1.46
N GLY A 62 7.84 -5.45 -1.36
CA GLY A 62 7.08 -6.63 -1.74
C GLY A 62 7.26 -6.99 -3.23
N PRO A 63 7.17 -8.29 -3.58
CA PRO A 63 7.44 -8.76 -4.94
C PRO A 63 6.39 -8.26 -5.94
N MET A 64 5.14 -8.13 -5.49
CA MET A 64 4.03 -7.65 -6.32
C MET A 64 3.69 -6.17 -6.08
N PRO A 65 3.25 -5.42 -7.11
CA PRO A 65 2.83 -4.03 -6.98
C PRO A 65 1.75 -3.79 -5.92
N ILE A 66 0.82 -4.73 -5.72
CA ILE A 66 -0.28 -4.59 -4.75
C ILE A 66 0.22 -4.44 -3.30
N HIS A 67 1.35 -5.06 -2.93
CA HIS A 67 1.93 -4.90 -1.60
C HIS A 67 2.39 -3.47 -1.33
N ARG A 68 2.95 -2.82 -2.36
CA ARG A 68 3.40 -1.43 -2.29
C ARG A 68 2.21 -0.49 -2.20
N VAL A 69 1.18 -0.74 -3.02
CA VAL A 69 -0.08 0.00 -2.96
C VAL A 69 -0.70 -0.12 -1.56
N ALA A 70 -0.82 -1.33 -1.02
CA ALA A 70 -1.35 -1.55 0.32
C ALA A 70 -0.54 -0.80 1.40
N ALA A 71 0.79 -0.81 1.32
CA ALA A 71 1.63 -0.09 2.27
C ALA A 71 1.36 1.43 2.29
N TYR A 72 1.28 2.07 1.12
CA TYR A 72 0.93 3.50 1.02
C TYR A 72 -0.50 3.79 1.50
N PHE A 73 -1.45 2.89 1.25
CA PHE A 73 -2.82 3.05 1.74
C PHE A 73 -2.90 2.95 3.27
N ILE A 74 -2.17 2.02 3.88
CA ILE A 74 -2.12 1.87 5.35
C ILE A 74 -1.62 3.15 6.00
N GLU A 75 -0.57 3.78 5.45
CA GLU A 75 -0.02 5.02 5.97
C GLU A 75 -1.08 6.12 6.03
N VAL A 76 -1.79 6.34 4.91
CA VAL A 76 -2.85 7.36 4.82
C VAL A 76 -4.06 7.01 5.69
N LEU A 77 -4.47 5.74 5.74
CA LEU A 77 -5.57 5.28 6.59
C LEU A 77 -5.25 5.45 8.08
N THR A 78 -4.01 5.17 8.49
CA THR A 78 -3.55 5.35 9.86
C THR A 78 -3.59 6.83 10.24
N LEU A 79 -3.08 7.71 9.38
CA LEU A 79 -3.18 9.17 9.60
C LEU A 79 -4.63 9.65 9.71
N ARG A 80 -5.53 9.08 8.90
CA ARG A 80 -6.97 9.38 8.97
C ARG A 80 -7.57 8.94 10.30
N VAL A 81 -7.30 7.71 10.75
CA VAL A 81 -7.76 7.17 12.03
C VAL A 81 -7.30 8.05 13.20
N VAL A 82 -6.01 8.41 13.23
CA VAL A 82 -5.45 9.29 14.26
C VAL A 82 -6.17 10.65 14.30
N ARG A 83 -6.40 11.26 13.13
CA ARG A 83 -7.07 12.56 13.03
C ARG A 83 -8.55 12.50 13.42
N MET A 84 -9.23 11.40 13.12
CA MET A 84 -10.64 11.23 13.49
C MET A 84 -10.82 10.94 14.99
N TRP A 85 -9.88 10.24 15.61
CA TRP A 85 -9.97 9.84 17.02
C TRP A 85 -8.81 10.41 17.86
N PRO A 86 -8.68 11.75 17.95
CA PRO A 86 -7.54 12.40 18.61
C PRO A 86 -7.50 12.11 20.12
N HIS A 87 -8.62 11.75 20.72
CA HIS A 87 -8.71 11.36 22.13
C HIS A 87 -8.17 9.95 22.40
N MET A 88 -8.10 9.08 21.38
CA MET A 88 -7.48 7.76 21.48
C MET A 88 -5.99 7.79 21.16
N PHE A 89 -5.55 8.74 20.33
CA PHE A 89 -4.17 8.84 19.86
C PHE A 89 -3.58 10.22 20.17
N ASN A 90 -2.77 10.31 21.22
CA ASN A 90 -1.98 11.51 21.48
C ASN A 90 -0.69 11.48 20.64
N ILE A 91 -0.77 11.93 19.39
CA ILE A 91 0.40 12.07 18.52
C ILE A 91 0.84 13.53 18.53
N SER A 92 1.81 13.85 19.39
CA SER A 92 2.60 15.08 19.24
C SER A 92 3.50 14.90 18.00
N PRO A 93 3.34 15.67 16.92
CA PRO A 93 4.24 15.55 15.78
C PRO A 93 5.67 15.87 16.23
N PRO A 94 6.66 15.00 15.96
CA PRO A 94 8.06 15.34 16.14
C PRO A 94 8.38 16.62 15.38
N ARG A 95 9.03 17.59 16.03
CA ARG A 95 9.39 18.91 15.46
C ARG A 95 10.24 18.81 14.18
N GLU A 96 10.83 17.65 13.92
CA GLU A 96 11.62 17.34 12.73
C GLU A 96 10.76 17.22 11.45
N LEU A 97 9.47 16.93 11.56
CA LEU A 97 8.53 16.86 10.41
C LEU A 97 7.96 18.23 10.01
N THR A 98 8.13 19.26 10.85
CA THR A 98 7.60 20.62 10.61
C THR A 98 8.63 21.58 10.04
N ASN A 99 9.91 21.19 10.05
CA ASN A 99 10.96 21.93 9.36
C ASN A 99 11.05 21.39 7.94
N ASP A 100 11.45 22.23 6.98
CA ASP A 100 11.58 21.99 5.53
C ASP A 100 12.53 20.83 5.10
N ALA A 101 12.55 19.72 5.84
CA ALA A 101 13.36 18.53 5.61
C ALA A 101 12.88 17.69 4.42
N PHE A 102 11.67 17.95 3.91
CA PHE A 102 11.26 17.54 2.56
C PHE A 102 11.62 18.67 1.60
N SER A 103 12.90 18.70 1.24
CA SER A 103 13.48 19.69 0.33
C SER A 103 12.76 19.65 -1.02
N GLY A 104 12.36 20.80 -1.56
CA GLY A 104 11.71 20.89 -2.88
C GLY A 104 12.54 20.36 -4.05
N ASP A 105 13.83 20.04 -3.84
CA ASP A 105 14.70 19.38 -4.81
C ASP A 105 14.33 17.89 -5.02
N ASP A 106 13.94 17.19 -3.95
CA ASP A 106 13.53 15.78 -4.03
C ASP A 106 12.21 15.63 -4.81
N ASP A 107 11.28 16.55 -4.59
CA ASP A 107 10.01 16.61 -5.33
C ASP A 107 10.24 16.90 -6.82
N ALA A 108 11.16 17.83 -7.14
CA ALA A 108 11.51 18.14 -8.52
C ALA A 108 12.18 16.95 -9.23
N MET A 109 13.01 16.20 -8.52
CA MET A 109 13.61 14.97 -9.04
C MET A 109 12.55 13.87 -9.26
N ALA A 110 11.63 13.66 -8.31
CA ALA A 110 10.54 12.71 -8.45
C ALA A 110 9.66 13.01 -9.68
N LEU A 111 9.35 14.29 -9.93
CA LEU A 111 8.60 14.70 -11.13
C LEU A 111 9.37 14.45 -12.43
N ARG A 112 10.68 14.67 -12.46
CA ARG A 112 11.53 14.35 -13.62
C ARG A 112 11.57 12.85 -13.90
N ILE A 113 11.71 12.02 -12.87
CA ILE A 113 11.67 10.57 -12.98
C ILE A 113 10.29 10.12 -13.49
N LEU A 114 9.21 10.65 -12.92
CA LEU A 114 7.83 10.33 -13.33
C LEU A 114 7.61 10.63 -14.81
N ASN A 115 8.05 11.80 -15.28
CA ASN A 115 7.94 12.21 -16.68
C ASN A 115 8.80 11.34 -17.62
N THR A 116 9.86 10.72 -17.09
CA THR A 116 10.73 9.82 -17.87
C THR A 116 10.14 8.40 -17.97
N ILE A 117 9.50 7.92 -16.91
CA ILE A 117 9.06 6.51 -16.80
C ILE A 117 7.58 6.33 -17.21
N THR A 118 6.76 7.39 -17.14
CA THR A 118 5.33 7.30 -17.46
C THR A 118 4.87 8.39 -18.44
N PRO A 119 4.04 8.05 -19.44
CA PRO A 119 3.53 9.03 -20.40
C PRO A 119 2.36 9.88 -19.86
N ILE A 120 2.03 9.76 -18.56
CA ILE A 120 0.83 10.40 -17.96
C ILE A 120 0.87 11.93 -18.11
N LEU A 121 2.05 12.53 -17.92
CA LEU A 121 2.23 13.99 -18.06
C LEU A 121 2.34 14.44 -19.53
N LEU A 122 2.67 13.54 -20.47
CA LEU A 122 2.71 13.82 -21.90
C LEU A 122 1.30 13.82 -22.51
N LEU A 123 0.42 12.93 -22.06
CA LEU A 123 -0.97 12.84 -22.53
C LEU A 123 -1.81 14.07 -22.13
N GLY A 124 -1.50 14.70 -20.99
CA GLY A 124 -2.20 15.90 -20.53
C GLY A 124 -1.80 17.21 -21.23
N LYS A 125 -0.70 17.24 -22.00
CA LYS A 125 -0.23 18.45 -22.70
C LYS A 125 -0.83 18.64 -24.10
N HIS A 126 -1.71 17.75 -24.54
CA HIS A 126 -2.31 17.75 -25.87
C HIS A 126 -3.85 17.87 -25.86
N SER A 127 -4.44 18.19 -24.69
CA SER A 127 -5.87 18.50 -24.50
C SER A 127 -6.06 19.95 -24.10
#